data_AF-A0A4U8T5U3-F1
#
_entry.id   AF-A0A4U8T5U3-F1
#
_cell.length_a   1.000
_cell.length_b   1.000
_cell.length_c   1.000
_cell.angle_alpha   90.00
_cell.angle_beta   90.00
_cell.angle_gamma   90.00
#
_symmetry.space_group_name_H-M   'P 1'
#
loop_
_entity.id
_entity.type
_entity.pdbx_description
1 polymer ?
#
loop_
_entity_poly.entity_id
_entity_poly.type
_entity_poly.pdbx_seq_one_letter_code
_entity_poly.pdbx_strand_id
1 'polypeptide(L)'
;MSNPQMPQNEKQEQLKALQAEIEQNAQSIEQDFARLASKEVDKDPELENLFFEDREEFFKKILSLQNQFLQTQIGDKQAQAQELEGEIAFDTQMQDMQAAQDAFMQKHPEADINELMEFYLQLPKDIQAEMQTLPPDEFFEALLALKQGSQNPKEDKEQPKEDLPQQVSGVGADITDSSEQELPTTRY
;
A
#
# COMPACT_ATOMS: atom_id res chain seq x y z
N MET A 1 -14.93 -27.78 5.96
CA MET A 1 -15.48 -27.12 7.15
C MET A 1 -15.24 -25.63 6.94
N SER A 2 -16.29 -24.88 6.60
CA SER A 2 -16.17 -23.43 6.43
C SER A 2 -16.01 -22.81 7.81
N ASN A 3 -14.84 -22.23 8.08
CA ASN A 3 -14.67 -21.38 9.25
C ASN A 3 -15.63 -20.20 9.07
N PRO A 4 -16.58 -19.94 9.98
CA PRO A 4 -17.45 -18.79 9.82
C PRO A 4 -16.58 -17.53 9.90
N GLN A 5 -16.48 -16.82 8.78
CA GLN A 5 -15.82 -15.52 8.72
C GLN A 5 -16.55 -14.59 9.70
N MET A 6 -15.79 -14.05 10.65
CA MET A 6 -16.30 -13.13 11.66
C MET A 6 -16.93 -11.91 10.97
N PRO A 7 -18.13 -11.46 11.36
CA PRO A 7 -18.76 -10.27 10.81
C PRO A 7 -17.85 -9.04 10.91
N GLN A 8 -17.85 -8.17 9.90
CA GLN A 8 -16.98 -6.97 9.83
C GLN A 8 -17.12 -6.05 11.05
N ASN A 9 -18.34 -5.88 11.58
CA ASN A 9 -18.57 -5.10 12.80
C ASN A 9 -17.86 -5.72 14.01
N GLU A 10 -17.89 -7.05 14.13
CA GLU A 10 -17.19 -7.76 15.22
C GLU A 10 -15.67 -7.64 15.06
N LYS A 11 -15.14 -7.70 13.82
CA LYS A 11 -13.73 -7.44 13.54
C LYS A 11 -13.31 -6.03 13.96
N GLN A 12 -14.11 -5.02 13.66
CA GLN A 12 -13.85 -3.63 14.04
C GLN A 12 -13.87 -3.44 15.56
N GLU A 13 -14.83 -4.05 16.26
CA GLU A 13 -14.89 -4.03 17.72
C GLU A 13 -13.68 -4.71 18.35
N GLN A 14 -13.28 -5.88 17.82
CA GLN A 14 -12.11 -6.60 18.29
C GLN A 14 -10.80 -5.83 18.05
N LEU A 15 -10.64 -5.20 16.88
CA LEU A 15 -9.49 -4.34 16.58
C LEU A 15 -9.42 -3.18 17.58
N LYS A 16 -10.55 -2.50 17.83
CA LYS A 16 -10.61 -1.40 18.80
C LYS A 16 -10.24 -1.85 20.21
N ALA A 17 -10.72 -3.03 20.63
CA ALA A 17 -10.37 -3.61 21.92
C ALA A 17 -8.86 -3.92 22.02
N LEU A 18 -8.29 -4.54 20.99
CA LEU A 18 -6.85 -4.83 20.91
C LEU A 18 -6.01 -3.56 20.96
N GLN A 19 -6.38 -2.52 20.19
CA GLN A 19 -5.70 -1.23 20.20
C GLN A 19 -5.75 -0.57 21.59
N ALA A 20 -6.91 -0.60 22.25
CA ALA A 20 -7.05 -0.08 23.61
C ALA A 20 -6.20 -0.86 24.63
N GLU A 21 -6.14 -2.19 24.52
CA GLU A 21 -5.28 -3.03 25.37
C GLU A 21 -3.80 -2.77 25.12
N ILE A 22 -3.37 -2.58 23.86
CA ILE A 22 -1.99 -2.22 23.53
C ILE A 22 -1.63 -0.87 24.14
N GLU A 23 -2.51 0.13 24.02
CA GLU A 23 -2.28 1.46 24.57
C GLU A 23 -2.25 1.44 26.11
N GLN A 24 -3.17 0.70 26.74
CA GLN A 24 -3.17 0.51 28.19
C GLN A 24 -1.90 -0.19 28.67
N ASN A 25 -1.46 -1.24 27.97
CA ASN A 25 -0.23 -1.95 28.30
C ASN A 25 0.99 -1.05 28.10
N ALA A 26 1.03 -0.21 27.07
CA ALA A 26 2.13 0.73 26.84
C ALA A 26 2.37 1.64 28.06
N GLN A 27 1.31 2.06 28.76
CA GLN A 27 1.41 2.93 29.94
C GLN A 27 2.07 2.25 31.15
N SER A 28 1.95 0.93 31.31
CA SER A 28 2.59 0.19 32.41
C SER A 28 3.90 -0.49 32.01
N ILE A 29 4.10 -0.73 30.71
CA ILE A 29 5.25 -1.45 30.13
C ILE A 29 6.59 -0.84 30.53
N GLU A 30 6.72 0.49 30.57
CA GLU A 30 7.98 1.13 30.97
C GLU A 30 8.33 0.84 32.43
N GLN A 31 7.34 0.89 33.33
CA GLN A 31 7.54 0.61 34.75
C GLN A 31 7.83 -0.87 34.99
N ASP A 32 7.13 -1.76 34.29
CA ASP A 32 7.33 -3.20 34.41
C ASP A 32 8.65 -3.64 33.80
N PHE A 33 9.06 -3.02 32.69
CA PHE A 33 10.40 -3.20 32.13
C PHE A 33 11.47 -2.72 33.10
N ALA A 34 11.34 -1.52 33.69
CA ALA A 34 12.31 -1.02 34.65
C ALA A 34 12.48 -1.97 35.86
N ARG A 35 11.37 -2.53 36.37
CA ARG A 35 11.40 -3.55 37.43
C ARG A 35 12.08 -4.85 36.98
N LEU A 36 11.82 -5.31 35.76
CA LEU A 36 12.46 -6.49 35.19
C LEU A 36 13.97 -6.25 35.02
N ALA A 37 14.36 -5.18 34.35
CA ALA A 37 15.74 -4.82 34.07
C ALA A 37 16.55 -4.68 35.36
N SER A 38 16.01 -4.01 36.39
CA SER A 38 16.64 -3.94 37.71
C SER A 38 16.90 -5.33 38.29
N LYS A 39 15.91 -6.24 38.24
CA LYS A 39 16.07 -7.62 38.74
C LYS A 39 17.08 -8.43 37.94
N GLU A 40 17.17 -8.22 36.63
CA GLU A 40 18.15 -8.94 35.80
C GLU A 40 19.57 -8.43 36.06
N VAL A 41 19.75 -7.13 36.26
CA VAL A 41 21.04 -6.56 36.70
C VAL A 41 21.43 -7.10 38.08
N ASP A 42 20.50 -7.16 39.04
CA ASP A 42 20.78 -7.69 40.40
C ASP A 42 21.14 -9.19 40.40
N LYS A 43 20.66 -9.96 39.42
CA LYS A 43 20.89 -11.41 39.33
C LYS A 43 22.16 -11.77 38.56
N ASP A 44 22.63 -10.88 37.70
CA ASP A 44 23.77 -11.13 36.82
C ASP A 44 24.91 -10.15 37.16
N PRO A 45 25.87 -10.57 38.02
CA PRO A 45 27.01 -9.75 38.37
C PRO A 45 27.88 -9.37 37.16
N GLU A 46 27.89 -10.15 36.08
CA GLU A 46 28.62 -9.77 34.86
C GLU A 46 27.92 -8.60 34.17
N LEU A 47 26.59 -8.61 34.11
CA LEU A 47 25.81 -7.47 33.63
C LEU A 47 25.99 -6.24 34.52
N GLU A 48 25.99 -6.39 35.84
CA GLU A 48 26.27 -5.28 36.77
C GLU A 48 27.68 -4.73 36.57
N ASN A 49 28.69 -5.58 36.40
CA ASN A 49 30.07 -5.16 36.15
C ASN A 49 30.19 -4.37 34.85
N LEU A 50 29.45 -4.72 33.80
CA LEU A 50 29.43 -3.94 32.55
C LEU A 50 29.03 -2.48 32.81
N PHE A 51 28.16 -2.18 33.78
CA PHE A 51 27.83 -0.78 34.10
C PHE A 51 29.05 0.05 34.54
N PHE A 52 30.03 -0.59 35.19
CA PHE A 52 31.24 0.07 35.66
C PHE A 52 32.40 -0.02 34.67
N GLU A 53 32.53 -1.14 33.96
CA GLU A 53 33.66 -1.45 33.08
C GLU A 53 33.41 -1.05 31.62
N ASP A 54 32.20 -1.25 31.11
CA ASP A 54 31.81 -0.95 29.72
C ASP A 54 30.32 -0.57 29.62
N ARG A 55 30.04 0.70 29.88
CA ARG A 55 28.67 1.26 29.87
C ARG A 55 27.98 1.11 28.52
N GLU A 56 28.73 1.13 27.42
CA GLU A 56 28.13 1.01 26.09
C GLU A 56 27.57 -0.40 25.90
N GLU A 57 28.34 -1.43 26.24
CA GLU A 57 27.88 -2.81 26.18
C GLU A 57 26.74 -3.08 27.18
N PHE A 58 26.80 -2.48 28.38
CA PHE A 58 25.69 -2.52 29.33
C PHE A 58 24.38 -2.02 28.70
N PHE A 59 24.37 -0.82 28.11
CA PHE A 59 23.14 -0.28 27.51
C PHE A 59 22.69 -1.09 26.29
N LYS A 60 23.60 -1.66 25.48
CA LYS A 60 23.22 -2.59 24.41
C LYS A 60 22.49 -3.82 24.94
N LYS A 61 22.93 -4.40 26.05
CA LYS A 61 22.26 -5.53 26.71
C LYS A 61 20.89 -5.14 27.25
N ILE A 62 20.77 -3.98 27.90
CA ILE A 62 19.48 -3.47 28.39
C ILE A 62 18.50 -3.22 27.23
N LEU A 63 18.94 -2.63 26.12
CA LEU A 63 18.10 -2.43 24.93
C LEU A 63 17.67 -3.76 24.29
N SER A 64 18.57 -4.76 24.25
CA SER A 64 18.21 -6.10 23.81
C SER A 64 17.14 -6.74 24.69
N LEU A 65 17.26 -6.59 26.02
CA LEU A 65 16.27 -7.08 26.98
C LEU A 65 14.93 -6.36 26.82
N GLN A 66 14.96 -5.05 26.55
CA GLN A 66 13.76 -4.25 26.27
C GLN A 66 13.03 -4.77 25.04
N ASN A 67 13.75 -5.00 23.94
CA ASN A 67 13.15 -5.51 22.70
C ASN A 67 12.50 -6.88 22.91
N GLN A 68 13.16 -7.78 23.64
CA GLN A 68 12.59 -9.08 23.97
C GLN A 68 11.34 -8.95 24.86
N PHE A 69 11.39 -8.08 25.86
CA PHE A 69 10.24 -7.82 26.75
C PHE A 69 9.04 -7.30 25.96
N LEU A 70 9.25 -6.29 25.11
CA LEU A 70 8.20 -5.74 24.26
C LEU A 70 7.63 -6.79 23.31
N GLN A 71 8.49 -7.60 22.67
CA GLN A 71 8.02 -8.67 21.79
C GLN A 71 7.12 -9.68 22.52
N THR A 72 7.45 -10.03 23.77
CA THR A 72 6.62 -10.95 24.56
C THR A 72 5.32 -10.33 25.09
N GLN A 73 5.30 -9.02 25.37
CA GLN A 73 4.15 -8.36 26.00
C GLN A 73 3.14 -7.79 25.00
N ILE A 74 3.61 -7.31 23.85
CA ILE A 74 2.77 -6.66 22.84
C ILE A 74 2.94 -7.25 21.44
N GLY A 75 3.97 -8.05 21.18
CA GLY A 75 4.25 -8.57 19.83
C GLY A 75 3.10 -9.40 19.26
N ASP A 76 2.56 -10.36 20.04
CA ASP A 76 1.45 -11.19 19.59
C ASP A 76 0.16 -10.39 19.36
N LYS A 77 -0.12 -9.40 20.22
CA LYS A 77 -1.31 -8.54 20.09
C LYS A 77 -1.19 -7.57 18.92
N GLN A 78 0.01 -7.05 18.68
CA GLN A 78 0.29 -6.17 17.57
C GLN A 78 0.23 -6.92 16.23
N ALA A 79 0.72 -8.16 16.18
CA ALA A 79 0.55 -9.03 15.02
C ALA A 79 -0.93 -9.32 14.74
N GLN A 80 -1.71 -9.66 15.78
CA GLN A 80 -3.15 -9.87 15.66
C GLN A 80 -3.89 -8.61 15.18
N ALA A 81 -3.54 -7.43 15.71
CA ALA A 81 -4.13 -6.17 15.28
C ALA A 81 -3.82 -5.88 13.79
N GLN A 82 -2.59 -6.11 13.34
CA GLN A 82 -2.21 -5.93 11.94
C GLN A 82 -2.92 -6.90 10.99
N GLU A 83 -3.08 -8.16 11.42
CA GLU A 83 -3.84 -9.16 10.67
C GLU A 83 -5.31 -8.73 10.52
N LEU A 84 -5.95 -8.33 11.62
CA LEU A 84 -7.32 -7.81 11.63
C LEU A 84 -7.47 -6.53 10.78
N GLU A 85 -6.52 -5.60 10.84
CA GLU A 85 -6.51 -4.41 9.98
C GLU A 85 -6.45 -4.78 8.49
N GLY A 86 -5.58 -5.74 8.13
CA GLY A 86 -5.46 -6.24 6.77
C GLY A 86 -6.75 -6.91 6.28
N GLU A 87 -7.36 -7.74 7.12
CA GLU A 87 -8.66 -8.37 6.80
C GLU A 87 -9.77 -7.35 6.62
N ILE A 88 -9.88 -6.36 7.52
CA ILE A 88 -10.90 -5.31 7.44
C ILE A 88 -10.70 -4.47 6.18
N ALA A 89 -9.46 -4.10 5.85
CA ALA A 89 -9.15 -3.33 4.65
C ALA A 89 -9.55 -4.10 3.38
N PHE A 90 -9.22 -5.39 3.31
CA PHE A 90 -9.60 -6.26 2.20
C PHE A 90 -11.12 -6.40 2.08
N ASP A 91 -11.81 -6.69 3.19
CA ASP A 91 -13.27 -6.84 3.22
C ASP A 91 -13.97 -5.55 2.78
N THR A 92 -13.46 -4.39 3.22
CA THR A 92 -13.98 -3.07 2.85
C THR A 92 -13.77 -2.80 1.36
N GLN A 93 -12.57 -3.06 0.83
CA GLN A 93 -12.29 -2.88 -0.59
C GLN A 93 -13.21 -3.74 -1.47
N MET A 94 -13.49 -4.98 -1.06
CA MET A 94 -14.40 -5.87 -1.78
C MET A 94 -15.84 -5.35 -1.73
N GLN A 95 -16.30 -4.85 -0.59
CA GLN A 95 -17.63 -4.25 -0.45
C GLN A 95 -17.78 -2.99 -1.29
N ASP A 96 -16.78 -2.10 -1.27
CA ASP A 96 -16.81 -0.86 -2.05
C ASP A 96 -16.84 -1.15 -3.55
N MET A 97 -16.07 -2.14 -4.01
CA MET A 97 -16.10 -2.60 -5.40
C MET A 97 -17.46 -3.17 -5.79
N GLN A 98 -18.07 -3.98 -4.93
CA GLN A 98 -19.39 -4.54 -5.17
C GLN A 98 -20.48 -3.45 -5.22
N ALA A 99 -20.44 -2.50 -4.28
CA ALA A 99 -21.36 -1.37 -4.25
C ALA A 99 -21.22 -0.49 -5.50
N ALA A 100 -19.99 -0.25 -5.96
CA ALA A 100 -19.73 0.48 -7.19
C ALA A 100 -20.25 -0.26 -8.43
N GLN A 101 -20.05 -1.58 -8.50
CA GLN A 101 -20.63 -2.41 -9.56
C GLN A 101 -22.16 -2.32 -9.59
N ASP A 102 -22.81 -2.46 -8.42
CA ASP A 102 -24.27 -2.38 -8.31
C ASP A 102 -24.79 -0.99 -8.72
N ALA A 103 -24.11 0.08 -8.27
CA ALA A 103 -24.46 1.44 -8.64
C ALA A 103 -24.28 1.72 -10.14
N PHE A 104 -23.22 1.17 -10.75
CA PHE A 104 -22.98 1.24 -12.19
C PHE A 104 -24.08 0.51 -12.97
N MET A 105 -24.43 -0.72 -12.57
CA MET A 105 -25.49 -1.50 -13.21
C MET A 105 -26.87 -0.86 -13.12
N GLN A 106 -27.13 -0.08 -12.06
CA GLN A 106 -28.36 0.71 -11.95
C GLN A 106 -28.38 1.91 -12.91
N LYS A 107 -27.22 2.53 -13.16
CA LYS A 107 -27.09 3.68 -14.07
C LYS A 107 -27.04 3.26 -15.54
N HIS A 108 -26.40 2.13 -15.84
CA HIS A 108 -26.17 1.60 -17.18
C HIS A 108 -26.75 0.18 -17.31
N PRO A 109 -28.08 0.01 -17.27
CA PRO A 109 -28.71 -1.31 -17.37
C PRO A 109 -28.43 -2.03 -18.71
N GLU A 110 -28.00 -1.31 -19.73
CA GLU A 110 -27.57 -1.83 -21.03
C GLU A 110 -26.13 -2.35 -21.06
N ALA A 111 -25.31 -2.01 -20.05
CA ALA A 111 -23.91 -2.41 -20.00
C ALA A 111 -23.76 -3.82 -19.41
N ASP A 112 -22.91 -4.64 -20.02
CA ASP A 112 -22.54 -5.97 -19.50
C ASP A 112 -21.19 -5.89 -18.78
N ILE A 113 -21.21 -6.09 -17.46
CA ILE A 113 -19.99 -6.09 -16.62
C ILE A 113 -19.00 -7.15 -17.07
N ASN A 114 -19.46 -8.33 -17.52
CA ASN A 114 -18.54 -9.38 -17.94
C ASN A 114 -17.78 -8.94 -19.19
N GLU A 115 -18.48 -8.32 -20.15
CA GLU A 115 -17.87 -7.81 -21.37
C GLU A 115 -16.89 -6.64 -21.08
N LEU A 116 -17.24 -5.79 -20.11
CA LEU A 116 -16.35 -4.74 -19.62
C LEU A 116 -15.10 -5.35 -18.98
N MET A 117 -15.23 -6.33 -18.09
CA MET A 117 -14.07 -6.99 -17.48
C MET A 117 -13.21 -7.77 -18.49
N GLU A 118 -13.81 -8.37 -19.52
CA GLU A 118 -13.06 -8.97 -20.63
C GLU A 118 -12.27 -7.91 -21.41
N PHE A 119 -12.88 -6.75 -21.68
CA PHE A 119 -12.20 -5.63 -22.32
C PHE A 119 -11.03 -5.12 -21.48
N TYR A 120 -11.20 -4.98 -20.16
CA TYR A 120 -10.13 -4.62 -19.23
C TYR A 120 -8.89 -5.54 -19.37
N LEU A 121 -9.12 -6.85 -19.44
CA LEU A 121 -8.02 -7.83 -19.57
C LEU A 121 -7.27 -7.73 -20.91
N GLN A 122 -7.90 -7.15 -21.93
CA GLN A 122 -7.29 -6.91 -23.24
C GLN A 122 -6.49 -5.60 -23.30
N LEU A 123 -6.64 -4.70 -22.31
CA LEU A 123 -5.91 -3.43 -22.28
C LEU A 123 -4.41 -3.63 -22.06
N PRO A 124 -3.56 -2.72 -22.57
CA PRO A 124 -2.14 -2.66 -22.20
C PRO A 124 -1.94 -2.58 -20.69
N LYS A 125 -0.87 -3.21 -20.18
CA LYS A 125 -0.58 -3.25 -18.73
C LYS A 125 -0.47 -1.87 -18.08
N ASP A 126 0.06 -0.89 -18.81
CA ASP A 126 0.19 0.48 -18.30
C ASP A 126 -1.19 1.11 -18.04
N ILE A 127 -2.16 0.87 -18.93
CA ILE A 127 -3.54 1.35 -18.77
C ILE A 127 -4.26 0.56 -17.68
N GLN A 128 -4.02 -0.76 -17.57
CA GLN A 128 -4.57 -1.55 -16.46
C GLN A 128 -4.07 -1.05 -15.09
N ALA A 129 -2.81 -0.63 -15.00
CA ALA A 129 -2.24 -0.09 -13.77
C ALA A 129 -2.89 1.26 -13.42
N GLU A 130 -3.09 2.14 -14.40
CA GLU A 130 -3.79 3.42 -14.21
C GLU A 130 -5.24 3.22 -13.74
N MET A 131 -5.96 2.31 -14.38
CA MET A 131 -7.32 1.90 -13.99
C MET A 131 -7.39 1.39 -12.54
N GLN A 132 -6.39 0.65 -12.05
CA GLN A 132 -6.35 0.16 -10.68
C GLN A 132 -6.13 1.26 -9.63
N THR A 133 -5.68 2.44 -10.03
CA THR A 133 -5.55 3.59 -9.11
C THR A 133 -6.84 4.38 -8.94
N LEU A 134 -7.83 4.14 -9.81
CA LEU A 134 -9.10 4.84 -9.77
C LEU A 134 -9.94 4.42 -8.56
N PRO A 135 -10.73 5.34 -7.99
CA PRO A 135 -11.78 5.01 -7.05
C PRO A 135 -12.73 3.93 -7.62
N PRO A 136 -13.27 3.02 -6.79
CA PRO A 136 -14.17 1.96 -7.26
C PRO A 136 -15.37 2.47 -8.04
N ASP A 137 -15.92 3.64 -7.66
CA ASP A 137 -17.06 4.29 -8.31
C ASP A 137 -16.75 4.89 -9.69
N GLU A 138 -15.48 5.19 -9.97
CA GLU A 138 -15.03 5.71 -11.27
C GLU A 138 -14.55 4.58 -12.20
N PHE A 139 -14.13 3.45 -11.65
CA PHE A 139 -13.54 2.34 -12.41
C PHE A 139 -14.42 1.87 -13.58
N PHE A 140 -15.68 1.52 -13.29
CA PHE A 140 -16.58 0.99 -14.34
C PHE A 140 -16.99 2.05 -15.37
N GLU A 141 -17.14 3.31 -14.95
CA GLU A 141 -17.46 4.44 -15.83
C GLU A 141 -16.30 4.71 -16.81
N ALA A 142 -15.08 4.77 -16.30
CA ALA A 142 -13.88 4.94 -17.11
C ALA A 142 -13.73 3.81 -18.13
N LEU A 143 -14.03 2.57 -17.71
CA LEU A 143 -13.92 1.41 -18.58
C LEU A 143 -14.97 1.41 -19.71
N LEU A 144 -16.21 1.80 -19.38
CA LEU A 144 -17.27 1.96 -20.36
C LEU A 144 -16.92 3.05 -21.39
N ALA A 145 -16.42 4.21 -20.93
CA ALA A 145 -16.00 5.30 -21.81
C ALA A 145 -14.87 4.87 -22.77
N LEU A 146 -13.88 4.13 -22.26
CA LEU A 146 -12.76 3.66 -23.06
C LEU A 146 -13.17 2.63 -24.12
N LYS A 147 -14.13 1.77 -23.80
CA LYS A 147 -14.73 0.81 -24.75
C LYS A 147 -15.53 1.55 -25.84
N GLN A 148 -16.37 2.51 -25.46
CA GLN A 148 -17.15 3.32 -26.41
C GLN A 148 -16.24 4.14 -27.35
N GLY A 149 -15.17 4.73 -26.83
CA GLY A 149 -14.17 5.44 -27.63
C GLY A 149 -13.41 4.53 -28.60
N SER A 150 -13.19 3.28 -28.23
CA SER A 150 -12.49 2.28 -29.06
C SER A 150 -13.40 1.68 -30.16
N GLN A 151 -14.71 1.62 -29.92
CA GLN A 151 -15.69 1.08 -30.88
C GLN A 151 -16.11 2.08 -31.97
N ASN A 152 -15.75 3.36 -31.86
CA ASN A 152 -16.18 4.41 -32.79
C ASN A 152 -15.02 5.04 -33.58
N PRO A 153 -14.38 4.32 -34.54
CA PRO A 153 -13.39 4.92 -35.42
C PRO A 153 -14.09 5.63 -36.59
N LYS A 154 -14.59 6.85 -36.34
CA LYS A 154 -14.78 8.02 -37.26
C LYS A 154 -16.04 8.83 -36.92
N GLU A 155 -15.84 9.98 -36.29
CA GLU A 155 -16.14 11.29 -36.90
C GLU A 155 -15.47 12.40 -36.07
N ASP A 156 -14.83 13.34 -36.77
CA ASP A 156 -14.03 14.42 -36.25
C ASP A 156 -14.87 15.50 -35.53
N LYS A 157 -14.31 16.06 -34.45
CA LYS A 157 -14.62 17.36 -33.80
C LYS A 157 -15.89 17.47 -32.94
N GLU A 158 -15.70 17.37 -31.62
CA GLU A 158 -15.83 18.51 -30.68
C GLU A 158 -15.35 18.07 -29.28
N GLN A 159 -14.20 18.61 -28.86
CA GLN A 159 -13.82 18.62 -27.46
C GLN A 159 -14.75 19.57 -26.70
N PRO A 160 -15.15 19.19 -25.48
CA PRO A 160 -14.86 20.01 -24.32
C PRO A 160 -13.70 19.34 -23.56
N LYS A 161 -12.65 20.13 -23.36
CA LYS A 161 -11.51 19.83 -22.50
C LYS A 161 -11.96 19.69 -21.05
N GLU A 162 -11.48 18.67 -20.34
CA GLU A 162 -11.04 18.79 -18.95
C GLU A 162 -9.92 17.75 -18.69
N ASP A 163 -8.99 18.13 -17.83
CA ASP A 163 -7.55 17.85 -17.89
C ASP A 163 -7.12 16.38 -17.76
N LEU A 164 -6.43 15.87 -18.78
CA LEU A 164 -5.37 14.88 -18.60
C LEU A 164 -4.06 15.50 -19.12
N PRO A 165 -2.98 15.53 -18.31
CA PRO A 165 -1.76 16.25 -18.66
C PRO A 165 -1.13 15.69 -19.95
N GLN A 166 -0.91 16.59 -20.90
CA GLN A 166 -0.28 16.29 -22.19
C GLN A 166 1.06 15.57 -22.01
N GLN A 167 1.17 14.38 -22.60
CA GLN A 167 2.44 13.70 -22.77
C GLN A 167 3.40 14.60 -23.54
N VAL A 168 4.54 14.93 -22.93
CA VAL A 168 5.64 15.62 -23.59
C VAL A 168 6.21 14.68 -24.66
N SER A 169 5.89 14.91 -25.93
CA SER A 169 6.55 14.22 -27.04
C SER A 169 8.04 14.52 -26.98
N GLY A 170 8.85 13.49 -26.76
CA GLY A 170 10.30 13.55 -26.93
C GLY A 170 10.62 13.99 -28.35
N VAL A 171 11.37 15.09 -28.47
CA VAL A 171 11.87 15.62 -29.74
C VAL A 171 12.70 14.54 -30.42
N GLY A 172 12.18 13.97 -31.50
CA GLY A 172 12.98 13.28 -32.50
C GLY A 172 13.83 14.32 -33.23
N ALA A 173 15.11 14.41 -32.89
CA ALA A 173 16.07 15.17 -33.67
C ALA A 173 16.50 14.32 -34.87
N ASP A 174 15.81 14.51 -36.00
CA ASP A 174 16.37 14.21 -37.32
C ASP A 174 16.45 15.52 -38.10
N ILE A 175 17.68 16.03 -38.26
CA ILE A 175 18.00 17.02 -39.29
C ILE A 175 19.13 16.40 -40.10
N THR A 176 18.75 15.96 -41.30
CA THR A 176 19.65 15.53 -42.35
C THR A 176 20.17 16.75 -43.12
N ASP A 177 21.49 16.75 -43.27
CA ASP A 177 22.28 17.19 -44.44
C ASP A 177 22.42 18.68 -44.78
N SER A 178 23.65 19.19 -44.73
CA SER A 178 24.30 19.93 -45.84
C SER A 178 25.77 20.28 -45.53
N SER A 179 26.64 19.86 -46.46
CA SER A 179 27.91 20.47 -46.90
C SER A 179 29.16 20.46 -46.00
N GLU A 180 30.08 19.56 -46.37
CA GLU A 180 31.51 19.80 -46.66
C GLU A 180 32.30 20.77 -45.75
N GLN A 181 33.26 20.24 -44.98
CA GLN A 181 34.67 20.68 -45.04
C GLN A 181 35.61 19.79 -44.20
N GLU A 182 36.54 19.15 -44.92
CA GLU A 182 37.94 18.87 -44.52
C GLU A 182 38.25 17.93 -43.34
N LEU A 183 38.65 16.70 -43.68
CA LEU A 183 39.74 16.02 -42.97
C LEU A 183 41.06 16.47 -43.61
N PRO A 184 42.05 16.93 -42.84
CA PRO A 184 43.27 16.12 -42.77
C PRO A 184 44.02 16.14 -41.42
N THR A 185 44.68 15.00 -41.18
CA THR A 185 45.94 14.77 -40.46
C THR A 185 45.98 14.76 -38.93
N THR A 186 46.22 13.55 -38.43
CA THR A 186 46.93 13.21 -37.19
C THR A 186 48.23 13.99 -37.05
N ARG A 187 48.43 14.64 -35.89
CA ARG A 187 49.72 14.89 -35.23
C ARG A 187 49.50 15.54 -33.86
N TYR A 188 49.62 14.78 -32.78
CA TYR A 188 50.80 14.72 -31.90
C TYR A 188 50.65 13.56 -30.92
#